data_AF-A0A4R0XG12-F1
#
_entry.id   AF-A0A4R0XG12-F1
#
_cell.length_a   1.000
_cell.length_b   1.000
_cell.length_c   1.000
_cell.angle_alpha   90.00
_cell.angle_beta   90.00
_cell.angle_gamma   90.00
#
_symmetry.space_group_name_H-M   'P 1'
#
loop_
_entity.id
_entity.type
_entity.pdbx_description
1 polymer ?
#
loop_
_entity_poly.entity_id
_entity_poly.type
_entity_poly.pdbx_seq_one_letter_code
_entity_poly.pdbx_strand_id
1 'polypeptide(L)'
;MLEQFRQQGIYADLNLHVVYQFRPTVDHTIALDDETALPNQSKPFLIVDDLAIQLQARYARGLLDALKGAGEPALALVEINNESSLIYAWMNGDLHRMLTGPFKDPLMARWKRFAAAKINSDIVDPKTFPPLDGNNTRAQLSFLKFLSQEDKRYIDFISDSIRDIAPRLLIIGTQMSFGGLANFTSMSEMDALDNHFYVDHYHFPNKMWKWDDWQITDSSSIKSRLVPLLSSAYYRSFDKPYLITEFNQPWPNRQSAEILPETAVFASMQDWSGLAFYDYTHSRADYTATTPREFSLVGDATKLIQFGQAAWLFRTRAVAPLCGAAAYTFDDHLAMVATRQRITNDLANFLQQEGTLTAEAPLAVRVGYSARNLEPPFASCDIMARFDLKAYQMIIDAPTVKGITGYVKPNEEYDYRSFRVTLRGDSRGFLSLMLSARDGLPVEQSHQLLLTLPGYTVTSFQTERGPAPLDLARRIPNWMELLFGLFKSKPIEWNLVSPLHHHTVNLRSLTPPVWMEYVPCTFTFRSDARKLIVYPLSKTGARMAPLKEKFVKKISDGFSIDLQSGSQPPSPWYELDTFSS
;
A
#
# COMPACT_ATOMS: atom_id res chain seq x y z
N MET A 1 -10.54 -6.39 -21.98
CA MET A 1 -10.42 -5.59 -20.75
C MET A 1 -9.87 -4.21 -21.06
N LEU A 2 -8.69 -4.09 -21.68
CA LEU A 2 -8.11 -2.79 -22.09
C LEU A 2 -9.09 -1.91 -22.89
N GLU A 3 -9.83 -2.49 -23.83
CA GLU A 3 -10.88 -1.76 -24.55
C GLU A 3 -11.94 -1.13 -23.62
N GLN A 4 -12.33 -1.83 -22.55
CA GLN A 4 -13.26 -1.28 -21.56
C GLN A 4 -12.60 -0.18 -20.73
N PHE A 5 -11.33 -0.37 -20.34
CA PHE A 5 -10.58 0.67 -19.64
C PHE A 5 -10.48 1.94 -20.48
N ARG A 6 -10.15 1.82 -21.77
CA ARG A 6 -10.11 2.91 -22.73
C ARG A 6 -11.44 3.67 -22.81
N GLN A 7 -12.56 2.96 -22.92
CA GLN A 7 -13.90 3.56 -22.97
C GLN A 7 -14.26 4.32 -21.68
N GLN A 8 -13.66 3.95 -20.55
CA GLN A 8 -13.87 4.58 -19.25
C GLN A 8 -12.76 5.57 -18.86
N GLY A 9 -11.76 5.81 -19.73
CA GLY A 9 -10.62 6.68 -19.43
C GLY A 9 -9.72 6.13 -18.31
N ILE A 10 -9.66 4.82 -18.15
CA ILE A 10 -8.81 4.11 -17.19
C ILE A 10 -7.53 3.67 -17.92
N TYR A 11 -6.39 3.89 -17.27
CA TYR A 11 -5.09 3.40 -17.70
C TYR A 11 -4.71 2.16 -16.89
N ALA A 12 -4.07 1.20 -17.54
CA ALA A 12 -3.67 -0.07 -16.98
C ALA A 12 -2.15 -0.13 -16.77
N ASP A 13 -1.78 -0.72 -15.63
CA ASP A 13 -0.47 -1.30 -15.38
C ASP A 13 -0.56 -2.81 -15.63
N LEU A 14 0.31 -3.34 -16.48
CA LEU A 14 0.37 -4.75 -16.81
C LEU A 14 1.62 -5.40 -16.19
N ASN A 15 1.39 -6.15 -15.13
CA ASN A 15 2.38 -7.01 -14.49
C ASN A 15 2.68 -8.26 -15.35
N LEU A 16 3.93 -8.41 -15.78
CA LEU A 16 4.35 -9.47 -16.71
C LEU A 16 4.64 -10.80 -16.02
N HIS A 17 5.30 -10.78 -14.85
CA HIS A 17 5.61 -11.98 -14.07
C HIS A 17 5.17 -11.83 -12.61
N VAL A 18 4.06 -12.50 -12.25
CA VAL A 18 3.53 -12.52 -10.87
C VAL A 18 3.70 -13.89 -10.23
N VAL A 19 3.04 -14.93 -10.78
CA VAL A 19 2.95 -16.27 -10.16
C VAL A 19 3.34 -17.44 -11.08
N TYR A 20 3.87 -17.18 -12.29
CA TYR A 20 4.18 -18.27 -13.22
C TYR A 20 5.26 -19.19 -12.66
N GLN A 21 5.03 -20.50 -12.74
CA GLN A 21 6.00 -21.51 -12.35
C GLN A 21 6.59 -22.14 -13.60
N PHE A 22 7.86 -21.84 -13.88
CA PHE A 22 8.58 -22.51 -14.95
C PHE A 22 8.63 -24.01 -14.70
N ARG A 23 8.33 -24.78 -15.73
CA ARG A 23 8.31 -26.24 -15.76
C ARG A 23 9.50 -26.69 -16.61
N PRO A 24 10.61 -27.13 -16.00
CA PRO A 24 11.85 -27.42 -16.73
C PRO A 24 11.68 -28.37 -17.93
N THR A 25 10.77 -29.34 -17.85
CA THR A 25 10.49 -30.28 -18.95
C THR A 25 9.73 -29.68 -20.14
N VAL A 26 9.00 -28.58 -19.92
CA VAL A 26 8.17 -27.90 -20.93
C VAL A 26 8.85 -26.63 -21.42
N ASP A 27 9.35 -25.83 -20.49
CA ASP A 27 9.99 -24.54 -20.74
C ASP A 27 11.48 -24.71 -21.08
N HIS A 28 12.03 -25.92 -20.91
CA HIS A 28 13.44 -26.26 -21.14
C HIS A 28 14.43 -25.48 -20.26
N THR A 29 13.93 -24.88 -19.17
CA THR A 29 14.72 -24.16 -18.16
C THR A 29 15.55 -25.12 -17.33
N ILE A 30 16.46 -24.56 -16.52
CA ILE A 30 17.23 -25.33 -15.53
C ILE A 30 16.25 -26.04 -14.59
N ALA A 31 16.50 -27.33 -14.35
CA ALA A 31 15.72 -28.15 -13.44
C ALA A 31 16.34 -28.16 -12.03
N LEU A 32 15.47 -28.16 -11.00
CA LEU A 32 15.84 -28.59 -9.66
C LEU A 32 15.45 -30.05 -9.54
N ASP A 33 16.42 -30.97 -9.65
CA ASP A 33 16.26 -32.43 -9.54
C ASP A 33 14.83 -32.97 -9.74
N ASP A 34 14.22 -33.60 -8.74
CA ASP A 34 12.92 -34.29 -8.83
C ASP A 34 11.69 -33.35 -8.98
N GLU A 35 11.87 -32.04 -9.17
CA GLU A 35 10.78 -31.08 -9.25
C GLU A 35 10.24 -30.92 -10.68
N THR A 36 8.93 -31.05 -10.83
CA THR A 36 8.23 -30.85 -12.12
C THR A 36 8.01 -29.38 -12.47
N ALA A 37 8.11 -28.49 -11.49
CA ALA A 37 7.98 -27.05 -11.64
C ALA A 37 8.85 -26.34 -10.59
N LEU A 38 9.37 -25.15 -10.92
CA LEU A 38 10.15 -24.36 -9.97
C LEU A 38 9.25 -23.87 -8.82
N PRO A 39 9.69 -24.05 -7.55
CA PRO A 39 8.92 -23.62 -6.40
C PRO A 39 8.87 -22.09 -6.32
N ASN A 40 8.02 -21.57 -5.41
CA ASN A 40 7.95 -20.15 -5.07
C ASN A 40 7.80 -19.22 -6.30
N GLN A 41 6.90 -19.57 -7.23
CA GLN A 41 6.64 -18.76 -8.43
C GLN A 41 7.93 -18.55 -9.26
N SER A 42 8.86 -19.50 -9.23
CA SER A 42 10.18 -19.40 -9.88
C SER A 42 11.10 -18.31 -9.34
N LYS A 43 10.78 -17.64 -8.23
CA LYS A 43 11.61 -16.57 -7.65
C LYS A 43 12.60 -17.15 -6.63
N PRO A 44 13.88 -16.72 -6.63
CA PRO A 44 14.54 -15.80 -7.57
C PRO A 44 15.17 -16.52 -8.79
N PHE A 45 14.91 -17.82 -9.00
CA PHE A 45 15.53 -18.66 -10.04
C PHE A 45 15.46 -18.05 -11.44
N LEU A 46 14.33 -17.41 -11.78
CA LEU A 46 14.09 -16.76 -13.06
C LEU A 46 15.11 -15.65 -13.41
N ILE A 47 15.77 -15.06 -12.41
CA ILE A 47 16.81 -14.02 -12.58
C ILE A 47 18.17 -14.65 -12.95
N VAL A 48 18.36 -15.93 -12.60
CA VAL A 48 19.62 -16.65 -12.79
C VAL A 48 19.68 -17.37 -14.13
N ASP A 49 18.57 -17.96 -14.56
CA ASP A 49 18.46 -18.79 -15.77
C ASP A 49 18.25 -17.93 -17.02
N ASP A 50 19.26 -17.88 -17.89
CA ASP A 50 19.23 -17.09 -19.12
C ASP A 50 18.10 -17.49 -20.09
N LEU A 51 17.65 -18.75 -20.09
CA LEU A 51 16.51 -19.17 -20.90
C LEU A 51 15.19 -18.67 -20.29
N ALA A 52 15.04 -18.70 -18.97
CA ALA A 52 13.85 -18.16 -18.30
C ALA A 52 13.70 -16.65 -18.59
N ILE A 53 14.82 -15.90 -18.61
CA ILE A 53 14.84 -14.48 -19.00
C ILE A 53 14.38 -14.31 -20.46
N GLN A 54 14.92 -15.11 -21.39
CA GLN A 54 14.52 -15.07 -22.80
C GLN A 54 13.05 -15.42 -23.03
N LEU A 55 12.51 -16.39 -22.27
CA LEU A 55 11.10 -16.77 -22.35
C LEU A 55 10.19 -15.65 -21.85
N GLN A 56 10.58 -14.94 -20.79
CA GLN A 56 9.84 -13.76 -20.31
C GLN A 56 9.86 -12.63 -21.35
N ALA A 57 11.02 -12.33 -21.94
CA ALA A 57 11.12 -11.35 -23.03
C ALA A 57 10.25 -11.74 -24.23
N ARG A 58 10.27 -13.02 -24.64
CA ARG A 58 9.42 -13.55 -25.71
C ARG A 58 7.94 -13.43 -25.37
N TYR A 59 7.56 -13.78 -24.15
CA TYR A 59 6.18 -13.66 -23.66
C TYR A 59 5.72 -12.20 -23.66
N ALA A 60 6.52 -11.29 -23.10
CA ALA A 60 6.21 -9.86 -23.07
C ALA A 60 6.00 -9.32 -24.49
N ARG A 61 6.89 -9.65 -25.43
CA ARG A 61 6.74 -9.25 -26.83
C ARG A 61 5.49 -9.80 -27.48
N GLY A 62 5.27 -11.11 -27.37
CA GLY A 62 4.09 -11.76 -27.96
C GLY A 62 2.77 -11.25 -27.37
N LEU A 63 2.75 -10.96 -26.06
CA LEU A 63 1.60 -10.38 -25.39
C LEU A 63 1.34 -8.95 -25.87
N LEU A 64 2.36 -8.10 -25.92
CA LEU A 64 2.23 -6.72 -26.40
C LEU A 64 1.82 -6.69 -27.87
N ASP A 65 2.40 -7.52 -28.74
CA ASP A 65 1.97 -7.65 -30.14
C ASP A 65 0.49 -8.06 -30.24
N ALA A 66 0.04 -9.04 -29.44
CA ALA A 66 -1.35 -9.49 -29.41
C ALA A 66 -2.32 -8.42 -28.88
N LEU A 67 -1.87 -7.58 -27.94
CA LEU A 67 -2.61 -6.44 -27.43
C LEU A 67 -2.56 -5.22 -28.36
N LYS A 68 -1.88 -5.31 -29.52
CA LYS A 68 -1.55 -4.17 -30.39
C LYS A 68 -0.82 -3.04 -29.64
N GLY A 69 -0.04 -3.40 -28.62
CA GLY A 69 0.73 -2.50 -27.77
C GLY A 69 1.83 -1.76 -28.55
N ALA A 70 2.17 -0.56 -28.09
CA ALA A 70 2.67 0.63 -28.82
C ALA A 70 1.56 1.55 -29.38
N GLY A 71 0.33 1.04 -29.55
CA GLY A 71 -0.84 1.82 -30.01
C GLY A 71 -2.09 1.73 -29.13
N GLU A 72 -2.12 0.90 -28.08
CA GLU A 72 -3.24 0.84 -27.12
C GLU A 72 -3.12 1.97 -26.09
N PRO A 73 -3.94 3.04 -26.17
CA PRO A 73 -3.83 4.19 -25.28
C PRO A 73 -4.16 3.88 -23.81
N ALA A 74 -4.88 2.80 -23.52
CA ALA A 74 -5.18 2.42 -22.14
C ALA A 74 -4.06 1.64 -21.46
N LEU A 75 -3.00 1.20 -22.15
CA LEU A 75 -1.86 0.55 -21.53
C LEU A 75 -0.77 1.60 -21.23
N ALA A 76 -0.64 1.98 -19.96
CA ALA A 76 0.28 3.05 -19.55
C ALA A 76 1.61 2.52 -19.02
N LEU A 77 1.59 1.43 -18.27
CA LEU A 77 2.77 0.85 -17.63
C LEU A 77 2.85 -0.66 -17.82
N VAL A 78 4.06 -1.18 -17.76
CA VAL A 78 4.34 -2.60 -17.52
C VAL A 78 5.31 -2.74 -16.36
N GLU A 79 5.05 -3.72 -15.51
CA GLU A 79 5.98 -4.16 -14.48
C GLU A 79 6.60 -5.49 -14.90
N ILE A 80 7.94 -5.55 -14.94
CA ILE A 80 8.67 -6.74 -15.40
C ILE A 80 8.45 -7.91 -14.44
N ASN A 81 8.63 -7.68 -13.13
CA ASN A 81 8.55 -8.74 -12.14
C ASN A 81 7.99 -8.22 -10.82
N ASN A 82 6.96 -8.90 -10.33
CA ASN A 82 6.36 -8.59 -9.04
C ASN A 82 7.28 -9.08 -7.91
N GLU A 83 7.77 -8.17 -7.08
CA GLU A 83 8.43 -8.47 -5.80
C GLU A 83 9.57 -9.50 -5.88
N SER A 84 10.62 -9.23 -6.66
CA SER A 84 11.76 -10.13 -6.73
C SER A 84 13.10 -9.43 -6.97
N SER A 85 14.11 -9.87 -6.23
CA SER A 85 15.50 -9.44 -6.37
C SER A 85 16.43 -10.51 -5.80
N LEU A 86 17.62 -10.67 -6.39
CA LEU A 86 18.68 -11.49 -5.81
C LEU A 86 19.23 -10.89 -4.51
N ILE A 87 19.20 -9.56 -4.39
CA ILE A 87 19.55 -8.85 -3.15
C ILE A 87 18.55 -9.22 -2.05
N TYR A 88 17.24 -9.19 -2.34
CA TYR A 88 16.21 -9.64 -1.39
C TYR A 88 16.43 -11.09 -0.94
N ALA A 89 16.69 -11.97 -1.91
CA ALA A 89 16.95 -13.37 -1.62
C ALA A 89 18.20 -13.54 -0.75
N TRP A 90 19.22 -12.69 -0.90
CA TRP A 90 20.40 -12.69 -0.03
C TRP A 90 20.08 -12.20 1.38
N MET A 91 19.29 -11.12 1.51
CA MET A 91 18.82 -10.55 2.79
C MET A 91 18.08 -11.59 3.65
N ASN A 92 17.21 -12.38 3.01
CA ASN A 92 16.39 -13.39 3.68
C ASN A 92 17.08 -14.76 3.81
N GLY A 93 18.33 -14.91 3.34
CA GLY A 93 19.07 -16.18 3.37
C GLY A 93 18.64 -17.19 2.30
N ASP A 94 17.63 -16.86 1.51
CA ASP A 94 17.07 -17.68 0.44
C ASP A 94 18.06 -17.90 -0.71
N LEU A 95 18.94 -16.95 -1.00
CA LEU A 95 19.94 -17.10 -2.06
C LEU A 95 20.81 -18.36 -1.84
N HIS A 96 21.28 -18.57 -0.61
CA HIS A 96 22.11 -19.73 -0.27
C HIS A 96 21.28 -21.02 -0.14
N ARG A 97 20.05 -20.90 0.37
CA ARG A 97 19.13 -22.02 0.61
C ARG A 97 18.54 -22.58 -0.68
N MET A 98 18.19 -21.69 -1.62
CA MET A 98 17.42 -22.02 -2.82
C MET A 98 18.31 -22.26 -4.04
N LEU A 99 19.39 -21.48 -4.23
CA LEU A 99 20.29 -21.67 -5.37
C LEU A 99 21.30 -22.79 -5.07
N THR A 100 20.88 -24.03 -5.29
CA THR A 100 21.70 -25.25 -5.22
C THR A 100 22.09 -25.73 -6.62
N GLY A 101 23.09 -26.63 -6.67
CA GLY A 101 23.62 -27.31 -7.87
C GLY A 101 23.39 -26.57 -9.20
N PRO A 102 22.40 -26.97 -10.02
CA PRO A 102 22.16 -26.45 -11.37
C PRO A 102 21.99 -24.92 -11.48
N PHE A 103 21.42 -24.26 -10.46
CA PHE A 103 21.28 -22.81 -10.44
C PHE A 103 22.47 -22.09 -9.79
N LYS A 104 23.16 -22.76 -8.87
CA LYS A 104 24.35 -22.22 -8.21
C LYS A 104 25.48 -22.02 -9.21
N ASP A 105 25.72 -23.00 -10.07
CA ASP A 105 26.86 -23.04 -10.98
C ASP A 105 26.93 -21.86 -11.97
N PRO A 106 25.85 -21.51 -12.71
CA PRO A 106 25.89 -20.36 -13.61
C PRO A 106 26.09 -19.03 -12.87
N LEU A 107 25.43 -18.83 -11.72
CA LEU A 107 25.61 -17.63 -10.92
C LEU A 107 27.03 -17.55 -10.33
N MET A 108 27.58 -18.69 -9.87
CA MET A 108 28.94 -18.80 -9.36
C MET A 108 29.98 -18.53 -10.45
N ALA A 109 29.74 -18.98 -11.68
CA ALA A 109 30.60 -18.67 -12.82
C ALA A 109 30.60 -17.16 -13.13
N ARG A 110 29.43 -16.50 -13.07
CA ARG A 110 29.33 -15.03 -13.21
C ARG A 110 30.02 -14.29 -12.07
N TRP A 111 29.84 -14.74 -10.83
CA TRP A 111 30.54 -14.19 -9.67
C TRP A 111 32.06 -14.31 -9.79
N LYS A 112 32.58 -15.47 -10.19
CA LYS A 112 34.02 -15.67 -10.41
C LYS A 112 34.58 -14.71 -11.46
N ARG A 113 33.85 -14.48 -12.55
CA ARG A 113 34.23 -13.51 -13.59
C ARG A 113 34.23 -12.08 -13.05
N PHE A 114 33.19 -11.70 -12.30
CA PHE A 114 33.10 -10.38 -11.67
C PHE A 114 34.25 -10.15 -10.67
N ALA A 115 34.54 -11.14 -9.81
CA ALA A 115 35.60 -11.08 -8.81
C ALA A 115 37.01 -11.09 -9.43
N ALA A 116 37.20 -11.71 -10.60
CA ALA A 116 38.48 -11.73 -11.30
C ALA A 116 38.83 -10.39 -11.99
N ALA A 117 37.89 -9.44 -12.11
CA ALA A 117 38.20 -8.10 -12.60
C ALA A 117 39.25 -7.43 -11.68
N LYS A 118 40.20 -6.68 -12.26
CA LYS A 118 41.36 -6.11 -11.53
C LYS A 118 41.00 -5.27 -10.30
N ILE A 119 39.79 -4.76 -10.21
CA ILE A 119 39.31 -3.97 -9.07
C ILE A 119 38.87 -4.84 -7.87
N ASN A 120 38.62 -6.14 -8.10
CA ASN A 120 38.05 -7.07 -7.12
C ASN A 120 38.99 -8.23 -6.75
N SER A 121 40.02 -8.52 -7.58
CA SER A 121 40.86 -9.72 -7.47
C SER A 121 41.61 -9.85 -6.14
N ASP A 122 41.97 -8.72 -5.53
CA ASP A 122 42.76 -8.69 -4.30
C ASP A 122 41.90 -8.76 -3.03
N ILE A 123 40.57 -8.79 -3.19
CA ILE A 123 39.60 -8.55 -2.11
C ILE A 123 38.72 -9.78 -1.84
N VAL A 124 38.61 -10.70 -2.80
CA VAL A 124 37.56 -11.73 -2.82
C VAL A 124 38.14 -13.12 -3.10
N ASP A 125 37.80 -14.11 -2.27
CA ASP A 125 37.93 -15.53 -2.63
C ASP A 125 36.68 -15.95 -3.44
N PRO A 126 36.78 -16.14 -4.77
CA PRO A 126 35.61 -16.34 -5.61
C PRO A 126 35.10 -17.80 -5.56
N LYS A 127 35.54 -18.62 -4.61
CA LYS A 127 35.14 -20.03 -4.48
C LYS A 127 33.73 -20.19 -3.91
N THR A 128 33.24 -19.22 -3.13
CA THR A 128 31.91 -19.25 -2.52
C THR A 128 31.23 -17.89 -2.64
N PHE A 129 29.91 -17.87 -2.45
CA PHE A 129 29.17 -16.63 -2.28
C PHE A 129 29.42 -16.10 -0.86
N PRO A 130 29.83 -14.83 -0.70
CA PRO A 130 29.95 -14.22 0.61
C PRO A 130 28.62 -14.26 1.38
N PRO A 131 28.59 -14.76 2.63
CA PRO A 131 27.40 -14.63 3.46
C PRO A 131 27.21 -13.16 3.85
N LEU A 132 25.95 -12.75 3.99
CA LEU A 132 25.57 -11.38 4.37
C LEU A 132 26.23 -10.95 5.69
N ASP A 133 26.16 -11.82 6.69
CA ASP A 133 26.65 -11.57 8.05
C ASP A 133 28.10 -12.06 8.27
N GLY A 134 28.90 -12.21 7.21
CA GLY A 134 30.30 -12.65 7.30
C GLY A 134 31.31 -11.55 7.69
N ASN A 135 32.53 -11.91 8.07
CA ASN A 135 33.50 -10.96 8.64
C ASN A 135 34.30 -10.11 7.63
N ASN A 136 34.16 -10.32 6.31
CA ASN A 136 34.93 -9.60 5.28
C ASN A 136 34.07 -8.56 4.54
N THR A 137 33.83 -7.40 5.17
CA THR A 137 32.96 -6.32 4.65
C THR A 137 33.26 -5.93 3.20
N ARG A 138 34.53 -5.96 2.78
CA ARG A 138 34.90 -5.63 1.39
C ARG A 138 34.42 -6.70 0.38
N ALA A 139 34.46 -7.98 0.77
CA ALA A 139 33.89 -9.05 -0.04
C ALA A 139 32.36 -8.98 -0.10
N GLN A 140 31.68 -8.62 1.01
CA GLN A 140 30.22 -8.42 0.99
C GLN A 140 29.82 -7.21 0.13
N LEU A 141 30.53 -6.09 0.23
CA LEU A 141 30.32 -4.93 -0.65
C LEU A 141 30.46 -5.31 -2.13
N SER A 142 31.52 -6.06 -2.45
CA SER A 142 31.74 -6.55 -3.82
C SER A 142 30.61 -7.48 -4.27
N PHE A 143 30.10 -8.32 -3.37
CA PHE A 143 28.99 -9.22 -3.67
C PHE A 143 27.66 -8.49 -3.82
N LEU A 144 27.36 -7.47 -3.00
CA LEU A 144 26.19 -6.61 -3.15
C LEU A 144 26.18 -5.94 -4.54
N LYS A 145 27.33 -5.41 -4.97
CA LYS A 145 27.48 -4.84 -6.32
C LYS A 145 27.23 -5.88 -7.41
N PHE A 146 27.75 -7.09 -7.25
CA PHE A 146 27.49 -8.19 -8.17
C PHE A 146 26.00 -8.53 -8.24
N LEU A 147 25.31 -8.68 -7.11
CA LEU A 147 23.88 -8.98 -7.09
C LEU A 147 23.05 -7.86 -7.72
N SER A 148 23.39 -6.59 -7.45
CA SER A 148 22.75 -5.44 -8.10
C SER A 148 22.97 -5.46 -9.62
N GLN A 149 24.16 -5.83 -10.10
CA GLN A 149 24.43 -5.98 -11.54
C GLN A 149 23.66 -7.16 -12.17
N GLU A 150 23.45 -8.25 -11.43
CA GLU A 150 22.66 -9.39 -11.91
C GLU A 150 21.17 -9.05 -11.99
N ASP A 151 20.63 -8.36 -10.98
CA ASP A 151 19.27 -7.84 -11.03
C ASP A 151 19.11 -6.84 -12.19
N LYS A 152 20.07 -5.92 -12.35
CA LYS A 152 20.11 -4.97 -13.48
C LYS A 152 20.13 -5.69 -14.84
N ARG A 153 21.01 -6.67 -15.02
CA ARG A 153 21.12 -7.46 -16.25
C ARG A 153 19.79 -8.11 -16.63
N TYR A 154 19.08 -8.64 -15.63
CA TYR A 154 17.77 -9.25 -15.81
C TYR A 154 16.71 -8.25 -16.29
N ILE A 155 16.55 -7.13 -15.57
CA ILE A 155 15.51 -6.16 -15.90
C ILE A 155 15.83 -5.39 -17.19
N ASP A 156 17.11 -5.04 -17.42
CA ASP A 156 17.53 -4.30 -18.61
C ASP A 156 17.21 -5.13 -19.86
N PHE A 157 17.56 -6.42 -19.86
CA PHE A 157 17.31 -7.30 -21.00
C PHE A 157 15.82 -7.39 -21.38
N ILE A 158 14.93 -7.53 -20.40
CA ILE A 158 13.48 -7.58 -20.66
C ILE A 158 12.98 -6.21 -21.08
N SER A 159 13.45 -5.14 -20.43
CA SER A 159 13.06 -3.77 -20.76
C SER A 159 13.46 -3.40 -22.19
N ASP A 160 14.67 -3.72 -22.64
CA ASP A 160 15.14 -3.50 -24.01
C ASP A 160 14.26 -4.27 -25.01
N SER A 161 13.94 -5.52 -24.68
CA SER A 161 13.06 -6.35 -25.50
C SER A 161 11.65 -5.77 -25.67
N ILE A 162 11.14 -5.06 -24.65
CA ILE A 162 9.87 -4.34 -24.68
C ILE A 162 10.01 -3.03 -25.46
N ARG A 163 11.06 -2.24 -25.19
CA ARG A 163 11.31 -0.94 -25.84
C ARG A 163 11.45 -1.07 -27.35
N ASP A 164 12.02 -2.16 -27.84
CA ASP A 164 12.13 -2.48 -29.27
C ASP A 164 10.79 -2.46 -30.02
N ILE A 165 9.69 -2.85 -29.36
CA ILE A 165 8.35 -2.90 -29.97
C ILE A 165 7.41 -1.81 -29.46
N ALA A 166 7.62 -1.33 -28.22
CA ALA A 166 6.77 -0.36 -27.54
C ALA A 166 7.61 0.74 -26.88
N PRO A 167 8.29 1.61 -27.66
CA PRO A 167 9.28 2.57 -27.15
C PRO A 167 8.69 3.69 -26.27
N ARG A 168 7.36 3.82 -26.19
CA ARG A 168 6.66 4.83 -25.37
C ARG A 168 6.02 4.26 -24.10
N LEU A 169 6.03 2.94 -23.94
CA LEU A 169 5.45 2.28 -22.78
C LEU A 169 6.37 2.49 -21.59
N LEU A 170 5.83 2.93 -20.45
CA LEU A 170 6.62 3.11 -19.23
C LEU A 170 6.88 1.76 -18.59
N ILE A 171 8.12 1.55 -18.16
CA ILE A 171 8.57 0.28 -17.59
C ILE A 171 8.96 0.46 -16.13
N ILE A 172 8.41 -0.39 -15.27
CA ILE A 172 8.83 -0.64 -13.89
C ILE A 172 9.57 -2.00 -13.87
N GLY A 173 10.67 -2.10 -13.13
CA GLY A 173 11.40 -3.36 -13.00
C GLY A 173 10.78 -4.31 -11.96
N THR A 174 10.84 -3.91 -10.68
CA THR A 174 10.15 -4.50 -9.52
C THR A 174 10.02 -3.39 -8.47
N GLN A 175 9.21 -3.59 -7.43
CA GLN A 175 9.19 -2.70 -6.28
C GLN A 175 10.57 -2.47 -5.61
N MET A 176 10.78 -1.25 -5.12
CA MET A 176 12.05 -0.77 -4.58
C MET A 176 12.48 -1.47 -3.28
N SER A 177 11.54 -1.75 -2.37
CA SER A 177 11.85 -2.32 -1.04
C SER A 177 12.53 -3.68 -1.08
N PHE A 178 12.39 -4.45 -2.16
CA PHE A 178 12.98 -5.80 -2.27
C PHE A 178 14.51 -5.76 -2.45
N GLY A 179 15.07 -4.76 -3.13
CA GLY A 179 16.53 -4.56 -3.17
C GLY A 179 17.02 -3.40 -2.28
N GLY A 180 16.10 -2.71 -1.60
CA GLY A 180 16.41 -1.57 -0.75
C GLY A 180 17.14 -0.46 -1.52
N LEU A 181 18.12 0.17 -0.87
CA LEU A 181 18.93 1.24 -1.51
C LEU A 181 19.66 0.77 -2.77
N ALA A 182 20.04 -0.50 -2.86
CA ALA A 182 20.75 -1.03 -4.04
C ALA A 182 19.84 -1.09 -5.28
N ASN A 183 18.52 -1.08 -5.14
CA ASN A 183 17.60 -1.02 -6.27
C ASN A 183 17.66 0.31 -7.04
N PHE A 184 18.11 1.41 -6.45
CA PHE A 184 18.34 2.64 -7.24
C PHE A 184 19.39 2.43 -8.34
N THR A 185 20.38 1.56 -8.10
CA THR A 185 21.37 1.18 -9.11
C THR A 185 20.79 0.17 -10.08
N SER A 186 20.11 -0.87 -9.58
CA SER A 186 19.55 -1.92 -10.43
C SER A 186 18.51 -1.35 -11.41
N MET A 187 17.67 -0.42 -10.95
CA MET A 187 16.54 0.20 -11.67
C MET A 187 16.92 1.47 -12.45
N SER A 188 18.21 1.77 -12.64
CA SER A 188 18.65 3.06 -13.20
C SER A 188 18.04 3.40 -14.56
N GLU A 189 17.77 2.39 -15.40
CA GLU A 189 17.23 2.56 -16.77
C GLU A 189 15.72 2.37 -16.86
N MET A 190 15.04 2.10 -15.74
CA MET A 190 13.58 2.00 -15.70
C MET A 190 12.95 3.40 -15.81
N ASP A 191 11.75 3.49 -16.39
CA ASP A 191 11.11 4.79 -16.61
C ASP A 191 10.46 5.33 -15.33
N ALA A 192 9.99 4.44 -14.46
CA ALA A 192 9.36 4.77 -13.20
C ALA A 192 9.87 3.86 -12.07
N LEU A 193 9.81 4.38 -10.85
CA LEU A 193 10.07 3.61 -9.63
C LEU A 193 8.75 3.31 -8.93
N ASP A 194 8.66 2.12 -8.36
CA ASP A 194 7.49 1.67 -7.64
C ASP A 194 7.85 1.16 -6.24
N ASN A 195 6.91 1.21 -5.29
CA ASN A 195 7.04 0.46 -4.06
C ASN A 195 5.69 -0.08 -3.58
N HIS A 196 5.69 -1.20 -2.85
CA HIS A 196 4.50 -1.70 -2.18
C HIS A 196 4.60 -1.49 -0.66
N PHE A 197 3.47 -1.30 0.01
CA PHE A 197 3.44 -1.33 1.48
C PHE A 197 2.11 -1.79 2.05
N TYR A 198 2.17 -2.46 3.18
CA TYR A 198 0.99 -2.86 3.93
C TYR A 198 1.06 -2.37 5.37
N VAL A 199 -0.10 -2.02 5.91
CA VAL A 199 -0.28 -1.79 7.35
C VAL A 199 -0.89 -3.07 7.93
N ASP A 200 -0.34 -3.56 9.03
CA ASP A 200 -0.90 -4.70 9.79
C ASP A 200 -1.04 -6.03 9.03
N HIS A 201 -0.16 -6.31 8.05
CA HIS A 201 -0.25 -7.50 7.19
C HIS A 201 -0.52 -8.81 7.98
N TYR A 202 -1.30 -9.72 7.39
CA TYR A 202 -1.57 -11.03 7.99
C TYR A 202 -0.30 -11.80 8.37
N HIS A 203 -0.37 -12.45 9.52
CA HIS A 203 0.53 -13.50 9.94
C HIS A 203 -0.17 -14.87 9.81
N PHE A 204 0.55 -15.84 9.24
CA PHE A 204 0.07 -17.22 9.07
C PHE A 204 0.93 -18.16 9.91
N PRO A 205 0.44 -18.64 11.08
CA PRO A 205 1.25 -19.40 12.01
C PRO A 205 1.88 -20.68 11.45
N ASN A 206 1.13 -21.43 10.63
CA ASN A 206 1.59 -22.72 10.14
C ASN A 206 1.92 -22.73 8.64
N LYS A 207 1.04 -22.17 7.81
CA LYS A 207 1.21 -22.19 6.35
C LYS A 207 0.78 -20.85 5.75
N MET A 208 1.69 -20.22 5.01
CA MET A 208 1.43 -18.97 4.30
C MET A 208 0.17 -19.08 3.43
N TRP A 209 -0.69 -18.07 3.49
CA TRP A 209 -1.95 -17.97 2.74
C TRP A 209 -2.99 -19.05 3.07
N LYS A 210 -2.86 -19.71 4.22
CA LYS A 210 -3.88 -20.60 4.76
C LYS A 210 -4.96 -19.78 5.47
N TRP A 211 -6.06 -19.48 4.79
CA TRP A 211 -7.08 -18.53 5.23
C TRP A 211 -7.98 -18.97 6.39
N ASP A 212 -7.86 -20.22 6.85
CA ASP A 212 -8.40 -20.73 8.12
C ASP A 212 -7.36 -20.74 9.27
N ASP A 213 -6.18 -20.13 9.05
CA ASP A 213 -5.07 -20.04 10.01
C ASP A 213 -4.33 -18.71 9.84
N TRP A 214 -5.02 -17.61 10.14
CA TRP A 214 -4.52 -16.25 9.98
C TRP A 214 -4.68 -15.45 11.28
N GLN A 215 -3.83 -14.43 11.44
CA GLN A 215 -3.82 -13.46 12.52
C GLN A 215 -3.42 -12.08 12.01
N ILE A 216 -3.78 -11.05 12.76
CA ILE A 216 -3.28 -9.68 12.61
C ILE A 216 -2.96 -9.07 13.98
N THR A 217 -2.33 -7.90 14.02
CA THR A 217 -2.11 -7.18 15.29
C THR A 217 -3.21 -6.15 15.61
N ASP A 218 -4.14 -5.93 14.67
CA ASP A 218 -5.20 -4.90 14.74
C ASP A 218 -4.58 -3.51 14.95
N SER A 219 -3.50 -3.25 14.21
CA SER A 219 -2.71 -2.03 14.33
C SER A 219 -3.25 -0.91 13.45
N SER A 220 -3.10 0.32 13.95
CA SER A 220 -3.37 1.54 13.20
C SER A 220 -2.08 2.12 12.62
N SER A 221 -2.16 2.54 11.36
CA SER A 221 -1.14 3.27 10.61
C SER A 221 -0.67 4.52 11.38
N ILE A 222 -1.58 5.42 11.77
CA ILE A 222 -1.17 6.66 12.48
C ILE A 222 -0.61 6.38 13.88
N LYS A 223 -1.14 5.39 14.61
CA LYS A 223 -0.59 5.01 15.93
C LYS A 223 0.75 4.30 15.85
N SER A 224 0.98 3.55 14.77
CA SER A 224 2.29 2.98 14.45
C SER A 224 3.23 3.99 13.77
N ARG A 225 2.89 5.29 13.84
CA ARG A 225 3.70 6.41 13.35
C ARG A 225 3.93 6.41 11.83
N LEU A 226 3.02 5.80 11.07
CA LEU A 226 3.05 5.78 9.60
C LEU A 226 4.32 5.16 9.02
N VAL A 227 5.02 4.28 9.75
CA VAL A 227 6.36 3.78 9.35
C VAL A 227 6.41 3.26 7.91
N PRO A 228 5.47 2.39 7.44
CA PRO A 228 5.51 1.92 6.05
C PRO A 228 5.37 3.05 5.02
N LEU A 229 4.51 4.04 5.30
CA LEU A 229 4.23 5.17 4.42
C LEU A 229 5.40 6.17 4.38
N LEU A 230 5.98 6.49 5.54
CA LEU A 230 7.19 7.33 5.66
C LEU A 230 8.38 6.68 4.97
N SER A 231 8.60 5.38 5.17
CA SER A 231 9.67 4.63 4.51
C SER A 231 9.50 4.58 3.00
N SER A 232 8.27 4.44 2.51
CA SER A 232 7.98 4.46 1.06
C SER A 232 8.41 5.78 0.42
N ALA A 233 8.19 6.92 1.08
CA ALA A 233 8.63 8.22 0.56
C ALA A 233 10.14 8.28 0.25
N TYR A 234 10.96 7.58 1.02
CA TYR A 234 12.39 7.54 0.79
C TYR A 234 12.79 6.69 -0.42
N TYR A 235 11.97 5.75 -0.90
CA TYR A 235 12.25 5.00 -2.12
C TYR A 235 12.02 5.77 -3.43
N ARG A 236 11.49 6.99 -3.35
CA ARG A 236 11.36 7.89 -4.49
C ARG A 236 12.72 8.38 -4.97
N SER A 237 12.87 8.58 -6.28
CA SER A 237 13.90 9.47 -6.82
C SER A 237 13.27 10.70 -7.48
N PHE A 238 13.92 11.85 -7.38
CA PHE A 238 13.40 13.10 -7.94
C PHE A 238 13.44 13.17 -9.48
N ASP A 239 14.22 12.32 -10.13
CA ASP A 239 14.39 12.31 -11.59
C ASP A 239 13.42 11.37 -12.32
N LYS A 240 12.62 10.59 -11.57
CA LYS A 240 11.68 9.60 -12.11
C LYS A 240 10.28 9.75 -11.50
N PRO A 241 9.20 9.45 -12.25
CA PRO A 241 7.89 9.18 -11.67
C PRO A 241 7.99 8.12 -10.57
N TYR A 242 7.23 8.33 -9.50
CA TYR A 242 7.16 7.42 -8.37
C TYR A 242 5.73 6.96 -8.13
N LEU A 243 5.53 5.65 -8.06
CA LEU A 243 4.24 5.02 -7.87
C LEU A 243 4.25 4.17 -6.60
N ILE A 244 3.05 3.95 -6.07
CA ILE A 244 2.76 2.83 -5.18
C ILE A 244 1.69 1.99 -5.87
N THR A 245 2.07 0.88 -6.48
CA THR A 245 1.13 0.02 -7.22
C THR A 245 0.44 -1.03 -6.36
N GLU A 246 0.81 -1.12 -5.08
CA GLU A 246 0.14 -2.01 -4.13
C GLU A 246 0.26 -1.46 -2.71
N PHE A 247 -0.90 -1.08 -2.15
CA PHE A 247 -1.01 -0.76 -0.73
C PHE A 247 -2.36 -1.18 -0.16
N ASN A 248 -2.35 -1.62 1.11
CA ASN A 248 -3.58 -1.90 1.86
C ASN A 248 -3.35 -2.07 3.37
N GLN A 249 -4.46 -2.21 4.09
CA GLN A 249 -4.58 -2.67 5.45
C GLN A 249 -5.65 -3.78 5.48
N PRO A 250 -5.38 -4.95 6.09
CA PRO A 250 -6.24 -6.13 5.91
C PRO A 250 -7.64 -5.95 6.48
N TRP A 251 -8.59 -6.74 5.99
CA TRP A 251 -9.86 -6.96 6.67
C TRP A 251 -9.87 -8.28 7.45
N PRO A 252 -10.46 -8.36 8.65
CA PRO A 252 -10.96 -7.26 9.44
C PRO A 252 -9.81 -6.53 10.12
N ASN A 253 -9.74 -5.21 10.02
CA ASN A 253 -8.93 -4.38 10.91
C ASN A 253 -9.79 -3.18 11.32
N ARG A 254 -9.80 -2.90 12.62
CA ARG A 254 -10.68 -1.94 13.27
C ARG A 254 -10.42 -0.48 12.93
N GLN A 255 -9.30 -0.17 12.27
CA GLN A 255 -8.87 1.16 11.86
C GLN A 255 -8.67 1.30 10.36
N SER A 256 -8.94 0.24 9.59
CA SER A 256 -8.68 0.18 8.14
C SER A 256 -9.38 1.23 7.27
N ALA A 257 -10.31 2.02 7.83
CA ALA A 257 -10.82 3.23 7.17
C ALA A 257 -9.75 4.34 7.04
N GLU A 258 -8.58 4.20 7.67
CA GLU A 258 -7.50 5.18 7.56
C GLU A 258 -6.65 5.05 6.28
N ILE A 259 -6.50 3.83 5.76
CA ILE A 259 -5.50 3.54 4.72
C ILE A 259 -5.69 4.38 3.45
N LEU A 260 -6.93 4.61 3.02
CA LEU A 260 -7.25 5.33 1.79
C LEU A 260 -7.05 6.85 1.95
N PRO A 261 -7.67 7.53 2.95
CA PRO A 261 -7.41 8.95 3.17
C PRO A 261 -5.95 9.27 3.46
N GLU A 262 -5.29 8.50 4.33
CA GLU A 262 -3.89 8.76 4.71
C GLU A 262 -2.95 8.66 3.51
N THR A 263 -3.06 7.58 2.74
CA THR A 263 -2.19 7.38 1.57
C THR A 263 -2.45 8.42 0.49
N ALA A 264 -3.71 8.74 0.17
CA ALA A 264 -4.04 9.72 -0.86
C ALA A 264 -3.56 11.13 -0.50
N VAL A 265 -3.73 11.55 0.76
CA VAL A 265 -3.26 12.85 1.25
C VAL A 265 -1.73 12.90 1.25
N PHE A 266 -1.07 11.88 1.80
CA PHE A 266 0.38 11.82 1.88
C PHE A 266 1.04 11.80 0.48
N ALA A 267 0.52 10.98 -0.43
CA ALA A 267 0.99 10.92 -1.81
C ALA A 267 0.81 12.26 -2.55
N SER A 268 -0.30 12.96 -2.31
CA SER A 268 -0.52 14.31 -2.86
C SER A 268 0.52 15.30 -2.33
N MET A 269 0.78 15.27 -1.01
CA MET A 269 1.80 16.09 -0.35
C MET A 269 3.21 15.79 -0.88
N GLN A 270 3.52 14.53 -1.20
CA GLN A 270 4.81 14.08 -1.70
C GLN A 270 4.98 14.21 -3.22
N ASP A 271 3.94 14.64 -3.95
CA ASP A 271 3.92 14.75 -5.42
C ASP A 271 4.22 13.41 -6.11
N TRP A 272 3.61 12.33 -5.60
CA TRP A 272 3.70 11.01 -6.23
C TRP A 272 2.88 10.96 -7.52
N SER A 273 3.29 10.10 -8.45
CA SER A 273 2.76 10.03 -9.81
C SER A 273 1.59 9.06 -9.95
N GLY A 274 1.48 8.05 -9.09
CA GLY A 274 0.42 7.05 -9.17
C GLY A 274 0.21 6.27 -7.87
N LEU A 275 -1.04 5.85 -7.67
CA LEU A 275 -1.46 4.96 -6.59
C LEU A 275 -2.37 3.87 -7.17
N ALA A 276 -2.10 2.61 -6.87
CA ALA A 276 -3.03 1.51 -7.10
C ALA A 276 -3.27 0.74 -5.79
N PHE A 277 -4.54 0.69 -5.40
CA PHE A 277 -4.98 0.00 -4.19
C PHE A 277 -5.06 -1.50 -4.46
N TYR A 278 -4.42 -2.31 -3.62
CA TYR A 278 -4.49 -3.76 -3.72
C TYR A 278 -5.54 -4.28 -2.75
N ASP A 279 -6.63 -4.89 -3.16
CA ASP A 279 -7.11 -5.10 -4.53
C ASP A 279 -8.61 -4.85 -4.61
N TYR A 280 -9.19 -4.89 -5.81
CA TYR A 280 -10.65 -4.89 -5.93
C TYR A 280 -11.24 -6.27 -5.59
N THR A 281 -10.68 -7.34 -6.17
CA THR A 281 -11.08 -8.73 -5.90
C THR A 281 -10.03 -9.73 -6.41
N HIS A 282 -9.84 -10.83 -5.67
CA HIS A 282 -8.93 -11.92 -6.04
C HIS A 282 -9.47 -12.87 -7.13
N SER A 283 -10.79 -12.85 -7.42
CA SER A 283 -11.37 -13.80 -8.37
C SER A 283 -12.52 -13.19 -9.16
N ARG A 284 -12.69 -13.65 -10.40
CA ARG A 284 -13.82 -13.26 -11.23
C ARG A 284 -15.17 -13.67 -10.62
N ALA A 285 -15.20 -14.76 -9.86
CA ALA A 285 -16.43 -15.24 -9.21
C ALA A 285 -16.89 -14.29 -8.10
N ASP A 286 -15.97 -13.50 -7.54
CA ASP A 286 -16.21 -12.67 -6.36
C ASP A 286 -16.31 -11.17 -6.69
N TYR A 287 -16.31 -10.81 -7.98
CA TYR A 287 -16.39 -9.42 -8.45
C TYR A 287 -17.62 -8.65 -7.94
N THR A 288 -18.69 -9.37 -7.61
CA THR A 288 -19.93 -8.83 -7.02
C THR A 288 -20.17 -9.36 -5.61
N ALA A 289 -19.13 -9.79 -4.89
CA ALA A 289 -19.26 -10.28 -3.54
C ALA A 289 -19.87 -9.19 -2.63
N THR A 290 -20.75 -9.62 -1.73
CA THR A 290 -21.41 -8.73 -0.75
C THR A 290 -20.80 -8.87 0.64
N THR A 291 -19.86 -9.80 0.81
CA THR A 291 -19.09 -10.03 2.03
C THR A 291 -17.64 -9.60 1.80
N PRO A 292 -16.99 -8.94 2.78
CA PRO A 292 -15.57 -8.60 2.69
C PRO A 292 -14.71 -9.86 2.57
N ARG A 293 -13.49 -9.73 2.04
CA ARG A 293 -12.53 -10.83 1.95
C ARG A 293 -11.13 -10.28 2.08
N GLU A 294 -10.29 -10.95 2.86
CA GLU A 294 -8.86 -10.66 2.98
C GLU A 294 -8.46 -9.18 2.77
N PHE A 295 -7.86 -8.86 1.62
CA PHE A 295 -7.49 -7.51 1.19
C PHE A 295 -8.48 -6.86 0.21
N SER A 296 -9.48 -7.59 -0.29
CA SER A 296 -10.35 -7.11 -1.35
C SER A 296 -11.29 -6.00 -0.91
N LEU A 297 -11.34 -4.94 -1.73
CA LEU A 297 -12.24 -3.82 -1.58
C LEU A 297 -13.70 -4.24 -1.73
N VAL A 298 -13.98 -5.22 -2.60
CA VAL A 298 -15.33 -5.74 -2.79
C VAL A 298 -15.87 -6.32 -1.48
N GLY A 299 -17.02 -5.82 -1.06
CA GLY A 299 -17.65 -6.22 0.21
C GLY A 299 -17.06 -5.58 1.47
N ASP A 300 -15.86 -4.98 1.44
CA ASP A 300 -15.30 -4.22 2.56
C ASP A 300 -15.76 -2.76 2.51
N ALA A 301 -16.96 -2.55 3.08
CA ALA A 301 -17.55 -1.23 3.15
C ALA A 301 -16.71 -0.25 3.99
N THR A 302 -15.84 -0.71 4.90
CA THR A 302 -14.94 0.15 5.70
C THR A 302 -14.09 1.04 4.81
N LYS A 303 -13.65 0.52 3.66
CA LYS A 303 -12.78 1.21 2.70
C LYS A 303 -13.54 1.70 1.47
N LEU A 304 -14.46 0.89 0.93
CA LEU A 304 -15.16 1.17 -0.33
C LEU A 304 -15.84 2.55 -0.35
N ILE A 305 -16.38 2.96 0.78
CA ILE A 305 -17.13 4.22 0.93
C ILE A 305 -16.26 5.45 0.64
N GLN A 306 -14.98 5.40 1.00
CA GLN A 306 -14.04 6.51 0.81
C GLN A 306 -13.20 6.38 -0.45
N PHE A 307 -13.24 5.24 -1.15
CA PHE A 307 -12.41 4.96 -2.32
C PHE A 307 -12.53 6.04 -3.40
N GLY A 308 -13.77 6.40 -3.78
CA GLY A 308 -14.02 7.42 -4.79
C GLY A 308 -13.54 8.82 -4.39
N GLN A 309 -13.72 9.19 -3.11
CA GLN A 309 -13.25 10.49 -2.60
C GLN A 309 -11.73 10.56 -2.51
N ALA A 310 -11.06 9.50 -2.05
CA ALA A 310 -9.60 9.42 -2.01
C ALA A 310 -8.99 9.49 -3.42
N ALA A 311 -9.56 8.75 -4.37
CA ALA A 311 -9.13 8.79 -5.77
C ALA A 311 -9.33 10.18 -6.40
N TRP A 312 -10.49 10.82 -6.16
CA TRP A 312 -10.74 12.17 -6.64
C TRP A 312 -9.79 13.19 -6.00
N LEU A 313 -9.56 13.13 -4.69
CA LEU A 313 -8.63 14.02 -3.96
C LEU A 313 -7.23 13.99 -4.58
N PHE A 314 -6.68 12.79 -4.79
CA PHE A 314 -5.35 12.60 -5.37
C PHE A 314 -5.29 13.10 -6.82
N ARG A 315 -6.24 12.66 -7.67
CA ARG A 315 -6.23 12.98 -9.10
C ARG A 315 -6.50 14.46 -9.42
N THR A 316 -7.22 15.15 -8.56
CA THR A 316 -7.53 16.58 -8.74
C THR A 316 -6.55 17.51 -8.03
N ARG A 317 -5.60 16.96 -7.26
CA ARG A 317 -4.72 17.73 -6.38
C ARG A 317 -5.50 18.64 -5.44
N ALA A 318 -6.60 18.12 -4.88
CA ALA A 318 -7.38 18.84 -3.88
C ALA A 318 -6.55 19.17 -2.63
N VAL A 319 -5.50 18.37 -2.36
CA VAL A 319 -4.37 18.73 -1.51
C VAL A 319 -3.17 19.00 -2.40
N ALA A 320 -2.58 20.19 -2.28
CA ALA A 320 -1.39 20.55 -3.05
C ALA A 320 -0.12 19.86 -2.51
N PRO A 321 0.89 19.62 -3.37
CA PRO A 321 2.19 19.16 -2.91
C PRO A 321 2.86 20.10 -1.90
N LEU A 322 3.67 19.54 -1.01
CA LEU A 322 4.52 20.29 -0.10
C LEU A 322 5.55 21.10 -0.90
N CYS A 323 5.73 22.37 -0.53
CA CYS A 323 6.57 23.28 -1.30
C CYS A 323 8.06 23.02 -1.12
N GLY A 324 8.47 22.60 0.08
CA GLY A 324 9.84 22.20 0.36
C GLY A 324 10.16 20.83 -0.25
N ALA A 325 11.44 20.63 -0.56
CA ALA A 325 11.99 19.34 -0.94
C ALA A 325 13.33 19.11 -0.22
N ALA A 326 13.59 17.87 0.16
CA ALA A 326 14.86 17.43 0.73
C ALA A 326 15.34 16.19 -0.03
N ALA A 327 16.52 16.31 -0.64
CA ALA A 327 17.18 15.20 -1.30
C ALA A 327 18.16 14.51 -0.35
N TYR A 328 18.35 13.20 -0.54
CA TYR A 328 19.47 12.49 0.05
C TYR A 328 20.27 11.72 -1.00
N THR A 329 21.53 11.48 -0.66
CA THR A 329 22.45 10.60 -1.38
C THR A 329 22.83 9.44 -0.47
N PHE A 330 23.31 8.34 -1.04
CA PHE A 330 23.93 7.26 -0.30
C PHE A 330 25.16 6.75 -1.06
N ASP A 331 26.11 6.16 -0.34
CA ASP A 331 27.24 5.46 -0.93
C ASP A 331 27.08 3.94 -0.80
N ASP A 332 28.02 3.19 -1.38
CA ASP A 332 28.01 1.72 -1.32
C ASP A 332 28.03 1.20 0.12
N HIS A 333 28.66 1.93 1.05
CA HIS A 333 28.75 1.53 2.45
C HIS A 333 27.37 1.62 3.12
N LEU A 334 26.66 2.73 2.98
CA LEU A 334 25.32 2.89 3.53
C LEU A 334 24.34 1.86 2.94
N ALA A 335 24.42 1.61 1.63
CA ALA A 335 23.64 0.56 0.99
C ALA A 335 23.92 -0.82 1.62
N MET A 336 25.19 -1.16 1.85
CA MET A 336 25.58 -2.41 2.50
C MET A 336 25.09 -2.51 3.94
N VAL A 337 25.18 -1.44 4.73
CA VAL A 337 24.66 -1.43 6.11
C VAL A 337 23.14 -1.69 6.09
N ALA A 338 22.40 -1.01 5.20
CA ALA A 338 20.96 -1.24 5.02
C ALA A 338 20.66 -2.70 4.66
N THR A 339 21.39 -3.27 3.71
CA THR A 339 21.22 -4.68 3.30
C THR A 339 21.50 -5.64 4.46
N ARG A 340 22.56 -5.44 5.25
CA ARG A 340 22.87 -6.29 6.43
C ARG A 340 21.79 -6.22 7.50
N GLN A 341 21.27 -5.01 7.74
CA GLN A 341 20.19 -4.79 8.68
C GLN A 341 18.81 -5.21 8.13
N ARG A 342 18.76 -5.69 6.88
CA ARG A 342 17.54 -6.16 6.20
C ARG A 342 16.47 -5.06 6.11
N ILE A 343 16.92 -3.83 5.88
CA ILE A 343 16.04 -2.66 5.78
C ILE A 343 15.24 -2.76 4.48
N THR A 344 13.93 -2.98 4.63
CA THR A 344 12.94 -2.93 3.55
C THR A 344 11.91 -1.85 3.89
N ASN A 345 10.99 -2.13 4.81
CA ASN A 345 9.86 -1.26 5.15
C ASN A 345 10.18 -0.21 6.25
N ASP A 346 11.43 -0.16 6.72
CA ASP A 346 11.87 0.72 7.83
C ASP A 346 12.97 1.72 7.40
N LEU A 347 13.03 2.04 6.09
CA LEU A 347 14.05 2.91 5.52
C LEU A 347 14.11 4.31 6.18
N ALA A 348 12.96 4.87 6.57
CA ALA A 348 12.91 6.19 7.21
C ALA A 348 13.68 6.21 8.54
N ASN A 349 13.47 5.21 9.39
CA ASN A 349 14.16 5.12 10.68
C ASN A 349 15.64 4.79 10.51
N PHE A 350 15.98 3.93 9.54
CA PHE A 350 17.36 3.63 9.19
C PHE A 350 18.13 4.89 8.78
N LEU A 351 17.61 5.67 7.82
CA LEU A 351 18.27 6.90 7.36
C LEU A 351 18.43 7.93 8.49
N GLN A 352 17.50 7.98 9.43
CA GLN A 352 17.63 8.81 10.63
C GLN A 352 18.75 8.33 11.55
N GLN A 353 18.85 7.03 11.79
CA GLN A 353 19.91 6.43 12.63
C GLN A 353 21.30 6.68 12.04
N GLU A 354 21.41 6.64 10.71
CA GLU A 354 22.64 6.90 9.97
C GLU A 354 22.89 8.40 9.72
N GLY A 355 22.08 9.29 10.33
CA GLY A 355 22.28 10.74 10.27
C GLY A 355 22.06 11.38 8.89
N THR A 356 21.33 10.70 7.99
CA THR A 356 21.08 11.18 6.62
C THR A 356 19.91 12.16 6.56
N LEU A 357 18.70 11.73 6.93
CA LEU A 357 17.50 12.56 7.01
C LEU A 357 16.58 12.06 8.13
N THR A 358 15.76 12.93 8.70
CA THR A 358 14.85 12.57 9.80
C THR A 358 13.70 11.71 9.30
N ALA A 359 13.28 10.70 10.06
CA ALA A 359 12.25 9.75 9.63
C ALA A 359 10.91 10.46 9.28
N GLU A 360 10.62 11.56 9.98
CA GLU A 360 9.40 12.36 9.81
C GLU A 360 9.52 13.51 8.80
N ALA A 361 10.68 13.71 8.16
CA ALA A 361 10.84 14.73 7.11
C ALA A 361 9.74 14.68 6.02
N PRO A 362 9.24 13.51 5.57
CA PRO A 362 8.17 13.44 4.58
C PRO A 362 6.85 14.11 4.99
N LEU A 363 6.66 14.43 6.28
CA LEU A 363 5.47 15.16 6.74
C LEU A 363 5.54 16.66 6.49
N ALA A 364 6.75 17.20 6.27
CA ALA A 364 7.00 18.64 6.15
C ALA A 364 7.60 19.03 4.79
N VAL A 365 8.33 18.13 4.14
CA VAL A 365 8.95 18.36 2.83
C VAL A 365 8.77 17.13 1.93
N ARG A 366 8.81 17.34 0.62
CA ARG A 366 8.93 16.23 -0.34
C ARG A 366 10.31 15.60 -0.19
N VAL A 367 10.40 14.30 0.04
CA VAL A 367 11.70 13.61 0.11
C VAL A 367 11.96 12.79 -1.15
N GLY A 368 13.21 12.42 -1.34
CA GLY A 368 13.62 11.48 -2.38
C GLY A 368 15.13 11.40 -2.56
N TYR A 369 15.59 10.32 -3.16
CA TYR A 369 16.96 10.19 -3.63
C TYR A 369 17.23 11.17 -4.78
N SER A 370 18.40 11.78 -4.78
CA SER A 370 18.93 12.47 -5.96
C SER A 370 20.44 12.30 -6.03
N ALA A 371 20.97 11.97 -7.20
CA ALA A 371 22.41 11.91 -7.44
C ALA A 371 23.09 13.30 -7.34
N ARG A 372 22.30 14.39 -7.31
CA ARG A 372 22.77 15.76 -7.13
C ARG A 372 22.10 16.37 -5.92
N ASN A 373 22.82 17.22 -5.20
CA ASN A 373 22.19 18.03 -4.16
C ASN A 373 21.17 18.96 -4.82
N LEU A 374 19.90 18.82 -4.44
CA LEU A 374 18.86 19.79 -4.78
C LEU A 374 18.90 20.91 -3.73
N GLU A 375 18.93 22.16 -4.18
CA GLU A 375 18.66 23.27 -3.27
C GLU A 375 17.18 23.22 -2.86
N PRO A 376 16.86 23.37 -1.56
CA PRO A 376 15.48 23.36 -1.11
C PRO A 376 14.74 24.56 -1.72
N PRO A 377 13.55 24.36 -2.34
CA PRO A 377 12.75 25.48 -2.77
C PRO A 377 12.37 26.33 -1.56
N PHE A 378 12.75 27.60 -1.58
CA PHE A 378 12.23 28.61 -0.65
C PHE A 378 10.85 29.06 -1.13
N ALA A 379 9.82 28.29 -0.80
CA ALA A 379 8.45 28.76 -0.94
C ALA A 379 7.65 28.39 0.31
N SER A 380 7.19 29.42 1.02
CA SER A 380 6.11 29.26 2.00
C SER A 380 4.82 29.04 1.23
N CYS A 381 4.06 28.02 1.60
CA CYS A 381 2.73 27.79 1.09
C CYS A 381 1.80 27.27 2.18
N ASP A 382 0.51 27.40 1.93
CA ASP A 382 -0.52 26.94 2.84
C ASP A 382 -0.54 25.41 2.90
N ILE A 383 -0.28 24.88 4.09
CA ILE A 383 -0.35 23.45 4.38
C ILE A 383 -1.83 23.06 4.48
N MET A 384 -2.35 22.43 3.44
CA MET A 384 -3.76 22.02 3.33
C MET A 384 -4.09 20.75 4.11
N ALA A 385 -3.10 19.96 4.50
CA ALA A 385 -3.27 18.76 5.30
C ALA A 385 -2.06 18.50 6.20
N ARG A 386 -2.28 17.87 7.34
CA ARG A 386 -1.23 17.57 8.32
C ARG A 386 -1.44 16.21 9.00
N PHE A 387 -0.34 15.56 9.35
CA PHE A 387 -0.33 14.38 10.19
C PHE A 387 0.22 14.74 11.57
N ASP A 388 -0.60 14.59 12.60
CA ASP A 388 -0.27 14.81 13.99
C ASP A 388 -0.01 13.48 14.68
N LEU A 389 1.26 13.08 14.70
CA LEU A 389 1.68 11.80 15.30
C LEU A 389 1.54 11.78 16.83
N LYS A 390 1.34 12.93 17.49
CA LYS A 390 1.12 13.00 18.95
C LYS A 390 -0.35 12.84 19.29
N ALA A 391 -1.22 13.50 18.51
CA ALA A 391 -2.67 13.36 18.65
C ALA A 391 -3.22 12.08 17.99
N TYR A 392 -2.42 11.43 17.14
CA TYR A 392 -2.81 10.31 16.28
C TYR A 392 -3.94 10.69 15.31
N GLN A 393 -3.76 11.79 14.59
CA GLN A 393 -4.75 12.36 13.66
C GLN A 393 -4.11 12.78 12.34
N MET A 394 -4.76 12.45 11.24
CA MET A 394 -4.58 13.14 9.96
C MET A 394 -5.74 14.13 9.78
N ILE A 395 -5.42 15.38 9.47
CA ILE A 395 -6.39 16.48 9.27
C ILE A 395 -6.24 17.02 7.86
N ILE A 396 -7.37 17.22 7.17
CA ILE A 396 -7.48 17.90 5.90
C ILE A 396 -8.27 19.19 6.10
N ASP A 397 -7.66 20.32 5.80
CA ASP A 397 -8.29 21.64 5.76
C ASP A 397 -7.95 22.33 4.43
N ALA A 398 -8.37 21.71 3.33
CA ALA A 398 -8.19 22.21 1.98
C ALA A 398 -9.43 22.99 1.51
N PRO A 399 -9.35 23.86 0.49
CA PRO A 399 -10.52 24.60 0.00
C PRO A 399 -11.69 23.69 -0.37
N THR A 400 -11.44 22.61 -1.12
CA THR A 400 -12.48 21.72 -1.65
C THR A 400 -12.71 20.47 -0.79
N VAL A 401 -11.91 20.25 0.27
CA VAL A 401 -11.99 19.07 1.14
C VAL A 401 -11.70 19.41 2.59
N LYS A 402 -12.59 19.00 3.49
CA LYS A 402 -12.36 18.97 4.93
C LYS A 402 -12.39 17.54 5.44
N GLY A 403 -11.58 17.19 6.42
CA GLY A 403 -11.62 15.84 6.96
C GLY A 403 -10.71 15.58 8.13
N ILE A 404 -11.01 14.49 8.82
CA ILE A 404 -10.22 13.96 9.92
C ILE A 404 -10.23 12.43 9.83
N THR A 405 -9.07 11.83 9.97
CA THR A 405 -8.90 10.38 10.16
C THR A 405 -8.02 10.15 11.37
N GLY A 406 -8.45 9.31 12.30
CA GLY A 406 -7.66 8.94 13.47
C GLY A 406 -8.44 9.00 14.78
N TYR A 407 -7.71 9.21 15.88
CA TYR A 407 -8.25 9.06 17.22
C TYR A 407 -8.77 10.37 17.79
N VAL A 408 -9.96 10.31 18.39
CA VAL A 408 -10.57 11.40 19.16
C VAL A 408 -11.19 10.83 20.42
N LYS A 409 -11.25 11.62 21.48
CA LYS A 409 -11.96 11.23 22.70
C LYS A 409 -13.46 11.41 22.50
N PRO A 410 -14.30 10.41 22.84
CA PRO A 410 -15.74 10.58 22.81
C PRO A 410 -16.19 11.72 23.74
N ASN A 411 -17.20 12.46 23.28
CA ASN A 411 -17.84 13.59 23.96
C ASN A 411 -16.93 14.83 24.15
N GLU A 412 -15.77 14.88 23.50
CA GLU A 412 -14.92 16.07 23.39
C GLU A 412 -15.11 16.71 22.00
N GLU A 413 -15.23 18.04 21.95
CA GLU A 413 -15.27 18.78 20.69
C GLU A 413 -13.83 19.10 20.24
N TYR A 414 -13.51 18.69 19.01
CA TYR A 414 -12.26 19.01 18.35
C TYR A 414 -12.50 20.10 17.31
N ASP A 415 -11.81 21.23 17.44
CA ASP A 415 -11.90 22.38 16.54
C ASP A 415 -10.68 22.49 15.62
N TYR A 416 -10.93 22.37 14.33
CA TYR A 416 -9.94 22.47 13.26
C TYR A 416 -10.06 23.78 12.47
N ARG A 417 -10.65 24.81 13.09
CA ARG A 417 -10.91 26.16 12.56
C ARG A 417 -12.02 26.23 11.51
N SER A 418 -11.92 25.47 10.42
CA SER A 418 -12.94 25.48 9.35
C SER A 418 -14.07 24.47 9.59
N PHE A 419 -13.84 23.49 10.46
CA PHE A 419 -14.83 22.51 10.89
C PHE A 419 -14.54 22.03 12.32
N ARG A 420 -15.56 21.43 12.94
CA ARG A 420 -15.51 20.81 14.27
C ARG A 420 -16.11 19.43 14.22
N VAL A 421 -15.62 18.52 15.06
CA VAL A 421 -16.18 17.19 15.22
C VAL A 421 -16.30 16.82 16.71
N THR A 422 -17.38 16.15 17.05
CA THR A 422 -17.58 15.53 18.37
C THR A 422 -18.08 14.12 18.16
N LEU A 423 -17.24 13.14 18.45
CA LEU A 423 -17.66 11.75 18.51
C LEU A 423 -18.59 11.54 19.72
N ARG A 424 -19.71 10.84 19.59
CA ARG A 424 -20.70 10.70 20.66
C ARG A 424 -20.59 9.36 21.39
N GLY A 425 -20.90 9.36 22.68
CA GLY A 425 -21.24 8.17 23.46
C GLY A 425 -20.14 7.11 23.53
N ASP A 426 -20.55 5.84 23.41
CA ASP A 426 -19.73 4.63 23.59
C ASP A 426 -18.88 4.25 22.36
N SER A 427 -18.60 5.21 21.46
CA SER A 427 -17.75 4.94 20.29
C SER A 427 -16.33 4.58 20.71
N ARG A 428 -15.63 3.77 19.89
CA ARG A 428 -14.28 3.27 20.13
C ARG A 428 -13.17 4.33 20.12
N GLY A 429 -13.51 5.61 19.90
CA GLY A 429 -12.55 6.72 19.91
C GLY A 429 -11.74 6.85 18.63
N PHE A 430 -12.26 6.34 17.50
CA PHE A 430 -11.65 6.43 16.18
C PHE A 430 -12.72 6.79 15.15
N LEU A 431 -12.39 7.67 14.20
CA LEU A 431 -13.25 7.94 13.03
C LEU A 431 -12.42 8.27 11.79
N SER A 432 -13.04 8.08 10.63
CA SER A 432 -12.57 8.62 9.35
C SER A 432 -13.72 9.39 8.72
N LEU A 433 -13.59 10.71 8.61
CA LEU A 433 -14.61 11.61 8.09
C LEU A 433 -14.01 12.48 6.99
N MET A 434 -14.69 12.54 5.83
CA MET A 434 -14.30 13.40 4.71
C MET A 434 -15.53 14.10 4.12
N LEU A 435 -15.45 15.42 4.00
CA LEU A 435 -16.38 16.27 3.28
C LEU A 435 -15.69 16.82 2.04
N SER A 436 -16.20 16.53 0.84
CA SER A 436 -15.65 17.02 -0.43
C SER A 436 -16.69 17.78 -1.26
N ALA A 437 -16.24 18.85 -1.90
CA ALA A 437 -17.02 19.62 -2.87
C ALA A 437 -16.98 18.96 -4.25
N ARG A 438 -18.15 18.61 -4.79
CA ARG A 438 -18.31 17.91 -6.07
C ARG A 438 -18.38 18.87 -7.27
N ASP A 439 -18.64 20.14 -7.00
CA ASP A 439 -18.72 21.21 -7.99
C ASP A 439 -17.39 21.98 -8.14
N GLY A 440 -16.34 21.59 -7.40
CA GLY A 440 -15.01 22.19 -7.46
C GLY A 440 -14.90 23.56 -6.75
N LEU A 441 -15.96 24.02 -6.08
CA LEU A 441 -15.94 25.23 -5.28
C LEU A 441 -15.36 24.98 -3.89
N PRO A 442 -14.86 26.02 -3.18
CA PRO A 442 -14.57 25.90 -1.77
C PRO A 442 -15.77 25.35 -1.00
N VAL A 443 -15.55 24.53 0.03
CA VAL A 443 -16.61 23.87 0.82
C VAL A 443 -17.62 24.88 1.35
N GLU A 444 -17.16 26.05 1.74
CA GLU A 444 -17.99 27.14 2.27
C GLU A 444 -19.01 27.66 1.24
N GLN A 445 -18.67 27.58 -0.05
CA GLN A 445 -19.43 28.09 -1.19
C GLN A 445 -20.08 26.98 -2.04
N SER A 446 -19.76 25.72 -1.77
CA SER A 446 -20.20 24.58 -2.58
C SER A 446 -21.70 24.30 -2.41
N HIS A 447 -22.35 24.00 -3.52
CA HIS A 447 -23.76 23.60 -3.59
C HIS A 447 -23.95 22.09 -3.53
N GLN A 448 -22.90 21.32 -3.84
CA GLN A 448 -22.94 19.87 -3.93
C GLN A 448 -21.77 19.26 -3.16
N LEU A 449 -22.07 18.73 -1.99
CA LEU A 449 -21.09 18.17 -1.08
C LEU A 449 -21.33 16.65 -0.90
N LEU A 450 -20.24 15.89 -0.73
CA LEU A 450 -20.29 14.48 -0.32
C LEU A 450 -19.57 14.33 1.01
N LEU A 451 -20.26 13.76 1.99
CA LEU A 451 -19.73 13.46 3.32
C LEU A 451 -19.66 11.95 3.53
N THR A 452 -18.51 11.40 3.90
CA THR A 452 -18.37 9.98 4.27
C THR A 452 -17.97 9.83 5.73
N LEU A 453 -18.47 8.78 6.37
CA LEU A 453 -18.19 8.38 7.75
C LEU A 453 -18.31 6.84 7.86
N PRO A 454 -17.39 6.08 7.24
CA PRO A 454 -17.37 4.62 7.38
C PRO A 454 -17.06 4.20 8.82
N GLY A 455 -17.73 3.13 9.25
CA GLY A 455 -17.36 2.39 10.46
C GLY A 455 -16.64 1.08 10.13
N TYR A 456 -16.20 0.39 11.16
CA TYR A 456 -15.58 -0.92 11.01
C TYR A 456 -16.61 -1.97 10.58
N THR A 457 -16.26 -2.72 9.52
CA THR A 457 -17.13 -3.73 8.91
C THR A 457 -16.79 -5.14 9.38
N VAL A 458 -17.79 -5.93 9.73
CA VAL A 458 -17.66 -7.33 10.14
C VAL A 458 -18.63 -8.25 9.40
N THR A 459 -18.26 -9.53 9.33
CA THR A 459 -19.11 -10.60 8.80
C THR A 459 -20.15 -11.07 9.82
N SER A 460 -21.04 -11.98 9.41
CA SER A 460 -21.94 -12.71 10.32
C SER A 460 -21.42 -14.09 10.72
N PHE A 461 -21.96 -14.59 11.84
CA PHE A 461 -22.07 -16.00 12.17
C PHE A 461 -23.54 -16.38 12.41
N GLN A 462 -23.90 -17.65 12.21
CA GLN A 462 -25.26 -18.13 12.44
C GLN A 462 -25.52 -18.45 13.91
N THR A 463 -26.62 -17.96 14.46
CA THR A 463 -27.13 -18.30 15.80
C THR A 463 -28.54 -18.87 15.71
N GLU A 464 -29.04 -19.44 16.81
CA GLU A 464 -30.45 -19.86 16.90
C GLU A 464 -31.45 -18.72 16.69
N ARG A 465 -31.02 -17.46 16.88
CA ARG A 465 -31.85 -16.25 16.69
C ARG A 465 -31.64 -15.58 15.33
N GLY A 466 -30.87 -16.22 14.44
CA GLY A 466 -30.47 -15.68 13.13
C GLY A 466 -29.02 -15.20 13.10
N PRO A 467 -28.59 -14.52 12.01
CA PRO A 467 -27.23 -14.04 11.89
C PRO A 467 -26.90 -12.96 12.92
N ALA A 468 -25.71 -13.02 13.49
CA ALA A 468 -25.17 -12.05 14.43
C ALA A 468 -23.76 -11.59 13.99
N PRO A 469 -23.33 -10.36 14.34
CA PRO A 469 -22.01 -9.85 13.95
C PRO A 469 -20.88 -10.66 14.61
N LEU A 470 -19.84 -10.96 13.84
CA LEU A 470 -18.63 -11.63 14.31
C LEU A 470 -17.45 -10.68 14.34
N ASP A 471 -17.02 -10.26 15.54
CA ASP A 471 -15.87 -9.38 15.73
C ASP A 471 -14.57 -10.18 16.02
N LEU A 472 -13.43 -9.51 15.84
CA LEU A 472 -12.10 -9.93 16.23
C LEU A 472 -12.06 -10.29 17.71
N ALA A 473 -11.66 -11.52 17.99
CA ALA A 473 -11.34 -12.00 19.32
C ALA A 473 -9.83 -11.97 19.53
N ARG A 474 -9.41 -11.62 20.75
CA ARG A 474 -7.99 -11.72 21.14
C ARG A 474 -7.60 -13.19 21.14
N ARG A 475 -6.49 -13.52 20.48
CA ARG A 475 -5.96 -14.88 20.51
C ARG A 475 -5.50 -15.23 21.93
N ILE A 476 -5.93 -16.39 22.40
CA ILE A 476 -5.43 -16.98 23.65
C ILE A 476 -4.31 -17.95 23.28
N PRO A 477 -3.04 -17.70 23.67
CA PRO A 477 -1.94 -18.61 23.41
C PRO A 477 -2.20 -19.98 24.04
N ASN A 478 -1.74 -21.06 23.40
CA ASN A 478 -1.83 -22.38 24.01
C ASN A 478 -0.77 -22.57 25.12
N TRP A 479 -0.93 -23.60 25.94
CA TRP A 479 -0.05 -23.84 27.10
C TRP A 479 1.43 -24.06 26.71
N MET A 480 1.70 -24.66 25.55
CA MET A 480 3.06 -24.82 25.04
C MET A 480 3.66 -23.47 24.61
N GLU A 481 2.89 -22.62 23.94
CA GLU A 481 3.31 -21.27 23.56
C GLU A 481 3.56 -20.37 24.76
N LEU A 482 2.80 -20.53 25.84
CA LEU A 482 3.06 -19.87 27.12
C LEU A 482 4.39 -20.33 27.74
N LEU A 483 4.68 -21.63 27.72
CA LEU A 483 5.94 -22.21 28.22
C LEU A 483 7.17 -21.73 27.42
N PHE A 484 7.07 -21.69 26.09
CA PHE A 484 8.16 -21.25 25.22
C PHE A 484 8.24 -19.72 25.04
N GLY A 485 7.13 -19.01 25.30
CA GLY A 485 7.00 -17.55 25.14
C GLY A 485 7.53 -16.73 26.30
N LEU A 486 7.94 -17.35 27.42
CA LEU A 486 8.51 -16.66 28.59
C LEU A 486 9.76 -15.82 28.29
N PHE A 487 10.38 -15.98 27.12
CA PHE A 487 11.62 -15.30 26.74
C PHE A 487 11.48 -14.28 25.59
N LYS A 488 10.28 -14.08 25.01
CA LYS A 488 10.03 -13.06 23.96
C LYS A 488 8.63 -12.45 24.08
N SER A 489 8.55 -11.12 24.23
CA SER A 489 7.28 -10.40 24.09
C SER A 489 6.82 -10.47 22.64
N LYS A 490 5.69 -11.13 22.40
CA LYS A 490 5.02 -11.13 21.09
C LYS A 490 3.94 -10.03 21.06
N PRO A 491 3.73 -9.35 19.92
CA PRO A 491 2.59 -8.44 19.76
C PRO A 491 1.27 -9.20 20.00
N ILE A 492 0.25 -8.46 20.44
CA ILE A 492 -1.08 -9.05 20.66
C ILE A 492 -1.68 -9.39 19.29
N GLU A 493 -2.06 -10.66 19.12
CA GLU A 493 -2.65 -11.16 17.90
C GLU A 493 -4.18 -11.29 18.02
N TRP A 494 -4.87 -11.02 16.92
CA TRP A 494 -6.32 -11.07 16.78
C TRP A 494 -6.72 -11.92 15.58
N ASN A 495 -7.87 -12.58 15.68
CA ASN A 495 -8.50 -13.31 14.59
C ASN A 495 -10.03 -13.35 14.76
N LEU A 496 -10.76 -13.80 13.74
CA LEU A 496 -12.18 -14.13 13.86
C LEU A 496 -12.31 -15.59 14.32
N VAL A 497 -13.01 -15.85 15.42
CA VAL A 497 -13.18 -17.20 15.98
C VAL A 497 -14.65 -17.58 15.95
N SER A 498 -14.98 -18.72 15.35
CA SER A 498 -16.35 -19.25 15.37
C SER A 498 -16.81 -19.50 16.81
N PRO A 499 -17.92 -18.89 17.27
CA PRO A 499 -18.45 -19.15 18.61
C PRO A 499 -18.92 -20.60 18.81
N LEU A 500 -19.24 -21.31 17.72
CA LEU A 500 -19.74 -22.69 17.74
C LEU A 500 -18.62 -23.73 17.75
N HIS A 501 -17.57 -23.49 16.97
CA HIS A 501 -16.50 -24.48 16.74
C HIS A 501 -15.18 -24.10 17.38
N HIS A 502 -15.05 -22.87 17.89
CA HIS A 502 -13.81 -22.33 18.50
C HIS A 502 -12.57 -22.38 17.59
N HIS A 503 -12.78 -22.44 16.27
CA HIS A 503 -11.74 -22.36 15.25
C HIS A 503 -11.72 -20.99 14.58
N THR A 504 -10.55 -20.62 14.05
CA THR A 504 -10.39 -19.44 13.19
C THR A 504 -11.33 -19.55 11.99
N VAL A 505 -12.07 -18.47 11.72
CA VAL A 505 -12.96 -18.40 10.56
C VAL A 505 -12.13 -18.26 9.29
N ASN A 506 -12.48 -19.06 8.28
CA ASN A 506 -11.90 -18.94 6.96
C ASN A 506 -12.41 -17.66 6.27
N LEU A 507 -11.52 -16.72 5.96
CA LEU A 507 -11.91 -15.43 5.34
C LEU A 507 -12.50 -15.56 3.93
N ARG A 508 -12.33 -16.72 3.28
CA ARG A 508 -12.93 -17.04 1.98
C ARG A 508 -14.27 -17.75 2.06
N SER A 509 -14.77 -18.05 3.26
CA SER A 509 -16.00 -18.83 3.49
C SER A 509 -16.97 -18.09 4.40
N LEU A 510 -17.16 -16.79 4.16
CA LEU A 510 -17.99 -15.93 5.01
C LEU A 510 -19.48 -16.03 4.70
N THR A 511 -20.31 -15.62 5.67
CA THR A 511 -21.76 -15.62 5.54
C THR A 511 -22.33 -14.20 5.63
N PRO A 512 -23.24 -13.81 4.70
CA PRO A 512 -24.00 -12.57 4.84
C PRO A 512 -25.04 -12.68 5.97
N PRO A 513 -25.59 -11.55 6.47
CA PRO A 513 -25.29 -10.17 6.08
C PRO A 513 -23.92 -9.69 6.58
N VAL A 514 -23.53 -8.51 6.12
CA VAL A 514 -22.39 -7.76 6.65
C VAL A 514 -22.93 -6.68 7.59
N TRP A 515 -22.20 -6.42 8.68
CA TRP A 515 -22.54 -5.41 9.67
C TRP A 515 -21.46 -4.32 9.66
N MET A 516 -21.89 -3.07 9.80
CA MET A 516 -20.98 -1.94 9.96
C MET A 516 -21.26 -1.28 11.30
N GLU A 517 -20.20 -0.97 12.03
CA GLU A 517 -20.26 -0.16 13.24
C GLU A 517 -20.86 1.21 12.93
N TYR A 518 -21.76 1.68 13.80
CA TYR A 518 -22.14 3.08 13.81
C TYR A 518 -21.05 3.91 14.49
N VAL A 519 -20.74 5.06 13.90
CA VAL A 519 -19.83 6.08 14.39
C VAL A 519 -20.64 7.38 14.63
N PRO A 520 -21.49 7.45 15.67
CA PRO A 520 -22.34 8.62 15.87
C PRO A 520 -21.48 9.83 16.20
N CYS A 521 -21.63 10.92 15.44
CA CYS A 521 -20.90 12.15 15.70
C CYS A 521 -21.72 13.40 15.38
N THR A 522 -21.35 14.51 16.00
CA THR A 522 -21.73 15.84 15.54
C THR A 522 -20.62 16.34 14.61
N PHE A 523 -20.95 16.74 13.40
CA PHE A 523 -20.03 17.38 12.47
C PHE A 523 -20.51 18.78 12.15
N THR A 524 -19.66 19.77 12.35
CA THR A 524 -19.97 21.18 12.12
C THR A 524 -18.98 21.75 11.13
N PHE A 525 -19.45 22.45 10.10
CA PHE A 525 -18.58 23.04 9.07
C PHE A 525 -19.11 24.40 8.66
N ARG A 526 -18.20 25.25 8.15
CA ARG A 526 -18.56 26.58 7.66
C ARG A 526 -19.27 26.53 6.32
N SER A 527 -20.25 27.41 6.13
CA SER A 527 -20.95 27.56 4.86
C SER A 527 -21.71 28.88 4.76
N ASP A 528 -21.59 29.53 3.61
CA ASP A 528 -22.27 30.76 3.24
C ASP A 528 -23.75 30.54 2.87
N ALA A 529 -24.16 29.28 2.69
CA ALA A 529 -25.52 28.92 2.32
C ALA A 529 -26.54 29.19 3.44
N ARG A 530 -27.76 29.55 3.05
CA ARG A 530 -28.87 29.80 3.98
C ARG A 530 -29.57 28.53 4.42
N LYS A 531 -29.58 27.51 3.57
CA LYS A 531 -30.23 26.21 3.82
C LYS A 531 -29.32 25.06 3.42
N LEU A 532 -29.42 23.97 4.18
CA LEU A 532 -28.75 22.69 3.91
C LEU A 532 -29.79 21.57 3.96
N ILE A 533 -29.75 20.68 2.97
CA ILE A 533 -30.49 19.41 2.99
C ILE A 533 -29.48 18.27 2.96
N VAL A 534 -29.60 17.33 3.89
CA VAL A 534 -28.70 16.19 4.04
C VAL A 534 -29.44 14.91 3.66
N TYR A 535 -28.99 14.25 2.60
CA TYR A 535 -29.52 12.99 2.10
C TYR A 535 -28.60 11.83 2.50
N PRO A 536 -29.02 10.94 3.41
CA PRO A 536 -28.35 9.66 3.60
C PRO A 536 -28.34 8.89 2.27
N LEU A 537 -27.24 8.20 1.97
CA LEU A 537 -27.13 7.40 0.76
C LEU A 537 -27.24 5.91 1.10
N SER A 538 -27.91 5.15 0.24
CA SER A 538 -28.01 3.69 0.35
C SER A 538 -26.65 3.03 0.06
N LYS A 539 -26.56 1.69 0.23
CA LYS A 539 -25.36 0.92 -0.16
C LYS A 539 -24.98 1.04 -1.65
N THR A 540 -25.90 1.49 -2.50
CA THR A 540 -25.66 1.71 -3.94
C THR A 540 -25.44 3.19 -4.28
N GLY A 541 -25.36 4.07 -3.27
CA GLY A 541 -25.20 5.51 -3.45
C GLY A 541 -26.48 6.27 -3.80
N ALA A 542 -27.67 5.63 -3.72
CA ALA A 542 -28.93 6.30 -4.02
C ALA A 542 -29.42 7.15 -2.83
N ARG A 543 -29.90 8.38 -3.09
CA ARG A 543 -30.49 9.26 -2.06
C ARG A 543 -31.65 8.56 -1.35
N MET A 544 -31.63 8.60 -0.03
CA MET A 544 -32.74 8.23 0.84
C MET A 544 -33.54 9.48 1.26
N ALA A 545 -34.60 9.31 2.06
CA ALA A 545 -35.32 10.45 2.62
C ALA A 545 -34.37 11.38 3.41
N PRO A 546 -34.49 12.70 3.27
CA PRO A 546 -33.58 13.64 3.91
C PRO A 546 -33.65 13.55 5.44
N LEU A 547 -32.54 13.87 6.10
CA LEU A 547 -32.51 13.99 7.55
C LEU A 547 -33.51 15.05 8.02
N LYS A 548 -34.20 14.75 9.13
CA LYS A 548 -35.13 15.69 9.77
C LYS A 548 -34.39 16.91 10.29
N GLU A 549 -35.03 18.08 10.27
CA GLU A 549 -34.47 19.37 10.72
C GLU A 549 -33.83 19.33 12.11
N LYS A 550 -34.35 18.50 13.03
CA LYS A 550 -33.75 18.34 14.38
C LYS A 550 -32.29 17.85 14.36
N PHE A 551 -31.86 17.21 13.28
CA PHE A 551 -30.50 16.71 13.08
C PHE A 551 -29.62 17.63 12.24
N VAL A 552 -30.18 18.70 11.65
CA VAL A 552 -29.46 19.64 10.79
C VAL A 552 -29.74 21.05 11.27
N LYS A 553 -28.79 21.64 12.00
CA LYS A 553 -28.96 22.94 12.64
C LYS A 553 -28.16 24.00 11.90
N LYS A 554 -28.81 25.08 11.46
CA LYS A 554 -28.12 26.29 11.03
C LYS A 554 -27.46 26.95 12.25
N ILE A 555 -26.19 27.32 12.11
CA ILE A 555 -25.45 28.10 13.10
C ILE A 555 -24.96 29.41 12.46
N SER A 556 -24.31 30.28 13.24
CA SER A 556 -23.90 31.62 12.80
C SER A 556 -23.04 31.63 11.53
N ASP A 557 -22.12 30.68 11.39
CA ASP A 557 -21.10 30.63 10.33
C ASP A 557 -21.19 29.36 9.46
N GLY A 558 -22.27 28.58 9.55
CA GLY A 558 -22.38 27.32 8.83
C GLY A 558 -23.51 26.42 9.30
N PHE A 559 -23.24 25.12 9.38
CA PHE A 559 -24.21 24.10 9.79
C PHE A 559 -23.59 23.08 10.74
N SER A 560 -24.40 22.57 11.66
CA SER A 560 -24.08 21.45 12.54
C SER A 560 -25.01 20.28 12.22
N ILE A 561 -24.43 19.11 11.94
CA ILE A 561 -25.14 17.89 11.56
C ILE A 561 -24.90 16.81 12.61
N ASP A 562 -25.99 16.26 13.13
CA ASP A 562 -25.96 15.05 13.95
C ASP A 562 -26.04 13.84 13.04
N LEU A 563 -24.95 13.07 12.92
CA LEU A 563 -24.84 11.92 12.04
C LEU A 563 -25.01 10.61 12.82
N GLN A 564 -25.61 9.62 12.16
CA GLN A 564 -25.82 8.26 12.68
C GLN A 564 -26.44 8.24 14.09
N SER A 565 -27.39 9.16 14.34
CA SER A 565 -28.00 9.34 15.65
C SER A 565 -29.47 8.93 15.69
N GLY A 566 -29.91 8.31 16.78
CA GLY A 566 -31.32 8.01 17.03
C GLY A 566 -31.98 7.17 15.93
N SER A 567 -33.14 7.62 15.44
CA SER A 567 -33.94 6.91 14.42
C SER A 567 -33.58 7.26 12.97
N GLN A 568 -32.35 7.70 12.71
CA GLN A 568 -31.87 7.92 11.35
C GLN A 568 -31.76 6.60 10.57
N PRO A 569 -31.95 6.63 9.24
CA PRO A 569 -31.63 5.47 8.42
C PRO A 569 -30.12 5.17 8.50
N PRO A 570 -29.72 3.88 8.51
CA PRO A 570 -28.32 3.48 8.45
C PRO A 570 -27.69 4.02 7.18
N SER A 571 -26.67 4.84 7.33
CA SER A 571 -25.89 5.32 6.20
C SER A 571 -24.50 5.75 6.64
N PRO A 572 -23.45 5.33 5.92
CA PRO A 572 -22.09 5.76 6.20
C PRO A 572 -21.63 6.87 5.25
N TRP A 573 -22.52 7.42 4.42
CA TRP A 573 -22.22 8.49 3.46
C TRP A 573 -23.45 9.29 3.09
N TYR A 574 -23.28 10.58 2.83
CA TYR A 574 -24.36 11.54 2.72
C TYR A 574 -24.09 12.53 1.59
N GLU A 575 -25.12 12.81 0.81
CA GLU A 575 -25.09 13.91 -0.16
C GLU A 575 -25.72 15.15 0.47
N LEU A 576 -25.03 16.28 0.37
CA LEU A 576 -25.37 17.53 1.04
C LEU A 576 -25.62 18.59 -0.04
N ASP A 577 -26.85 19.08 -0.12
CA ASP A 577 -27.25 20.15 -1.02
C ASP A 577 -27.37 21.47 -0.25
N THR A 578 -26.67 22.50 -0.70
CA THR A 578 -26.70 23.84 -0.08
C THR A 578 -27.36 24.87 -0.99
N PHE A 579 -28.11 25.80 -0.39
CA PHE A 579 -28.89 26.80 -1.12
C PHE A 579 -28.64 28.21 -0.58
N SER A 580 -28.34 29.15 -1.48
CA SER A 580 -28.09 30.56 -1.14
C SER A 580 -29.36 31.40 -0.98
N SER A 581 -30.50 30.93 -1.52
CA SER A 581 -31.81 31.61 -1.51
C SER A 581 -32.92 30.71 -1.00
#